data_AF-A0A3S3R5F0-F1
#
_entry.id   AF-A0A3S3R5F0-F1
#
_cell.length_a   1.000
_cell.length_b   1.000
_cell.length_c   1.000
_cell.angle_alpha   90.00
_cell.angle_beta   90.00
_cell.angle_gamma   90.00
#
_symmetry.space_group_name_H-M   'P 1'
#
loop_
_entity.id
_entity.type
_entity.pdbx_description
1 polymer ?
#
loop_
_entity_poly.entity_id
_entity_poly.type
_entity_poly.pdbx_seq_one_letter_code
_entity_poly.pdbx_strand_id
1 'polypeptide(L)' 'LAEGKPKKVAIIACVRKMINILNSMLRDGALWDAKTA' A
#
# COMPACT_ATOMS: atom_id res chain seq x y z
N LEU A 1 -17.78 -9.74 -13.57
CA LEU A 1 -17.67 -8.44 -12.87
C LEU A 1 -16.23 -7.94 -12.93
N ALA A 2 -15.78 -7.44 -14.09
CA ALA A 2 -14.54 -6.70 -14.18
C ALA A 2 -14.57 -5.77 -15.40
N GLU A 3 -15.71 -5.11 -15.59
CA GLU A 3 -15.84 -4.08 -16.62
C GLU A 3 -15.39 -2.74 -16.04
N GLY A 4 -14.37 -2.14 -16.65
CA GLY A 4 -14.16 -0.70 -16.56
C GLY A 4 -12.93 -0.20 -15.78
N LYS A 5 -11.89 0.14 -16.55
CA LYS A 5 -10.82 1.12 -16.27
C LYS A 5 -9.55 0.58 -15.55
N PRO A 6 -8.66 -0.12 -16.27
CA PRO A 6 -7.42 -0.70 -15.73
C PRO A 6 -6.50 0.33 -15.02
N LYS A 7 -6.55 1.61 -15.42
CA LYS A 7 -5.76 2.67 -14.79
C LYS A 7 -6.15 2.94 -13.33
N LYS A 8 -7.45 2.93 -13.00
CA LYS A 8 -7.91 3.18 -11.62
C LYS A 8 -7.60 2.00 -10.71
N VAL A 9 -7.75 0.78 -11.23
CA VAL A 9 -7.42 -0.45 -10.49
C VAL A 9 -5.94 -0.52 -10.14
N ALA A 10 -5.05 -0.12 -11.06
CA ALA A 10 -3.62 -0.06 -10.79
C ALA A 10 -3.29 0.90 -9.63
N ILE A 11 -3.86 2.11 -9.64
CA ILE A 11 -3.68 3.09 -8.55
C ILE A 11 -4.22 2.53 -7.24
N ILE A 12 -5.44 1.98 -7.23
CA ILE A 12 -6.07 1.40 -6.03
C ILE A 12 -5.22 0.24 -5.49
N ALA A 13 -4.67 -0.62 -6.36
CA ALA A 13 -3.79 -1.71 -5.96
C ALA A 13 -2.48 -1.21 -5.33
N CYS A 14 -1.85 -0.18 -5.91
CA CYS A 14 -0.66 0.45 -5.35
C CYS A 14 -0.94 1.05 -3.97
N VAL A 15 -2.04 1.81 -3.83
CA VAL A 15 -2.42 2.42 -2.55
C VAL A 15 -2.73 1.36 -1.49
N ARG A 16 -3.45 0.29 -1.85
CA ARG A 16 -3.72 -0.82 -0.93
C ARG A 16 -2.44 -1.50 -0.45
N LYS A 17 -1.44 -1.67 -1.31
CA LYS A 17 -0.12 -2.18 -0.92
C LYS A 17 0.59 -1.25 0.08
N MET A 18 0.53 0.06 -0.15
CA MET A 18 1.11 1.06 0.77
C MET A 18 0.45 1.02 2.16
N ILE A 19 -0.88 1.00 2.21
CA ILE A 19 -1.64 0.91 3.47
C ILE A 19 -1.32 -0.39 4.22
N ASN A 20 -1.18 -1.52 3.50
CA ASN A 20 -0.82 -2.79 4.12
C ASN A 20 0.55 -2.73 4.81
N ILE A 21 1.54 -2.09 4.20
CA ILE A 21 2.88 -1.91 4.80
C ILE A 21 2.77 -1.04 6.05
N LEU A 22 2.04 0.07 5.98
CA LEU A 22 1.81 0.93 7.14
C LEU A 22 1.10 0.18 8.28
N ASN A 23 0.11 -0.64 7.96
CA ASN A 23 -0.59 -1.45 8.94
C ASN A 23 0.30 -2.52 9.57
N SER A 24 1.24 -3.13 8.84
CA SER A 24 2.25 -4.00 9.47
C SER A 24 3.14 -3.22 10.43
N MET A 25 3.63 -2.05 10.01
CA MET A 25 4.49 -1.22 10.86
C MET A 25 3.81 -0.80 12.16
N LEU A 26 2.53 -0.41 12.08
CA LEU A 26 1.73 -0.08 13.26
C LEU A 26 1.53 -1.28 14.20
N ARG A 27 1.29 -2.48 13.65
CA ARG A 27 1.14 -3.70 14.45
C ARG A 27 2.44 -4.10 15.14
N ASP A 28 3.56 -3.95 14.44
CA ASP A 28 4.88 -4.38 14.90
C ASP A 28 5.57 -3.30 15.75
N GLY A 29 4.93 -2.13 15.94
CA GLY A 29 5.52 -0.98 16.64
C GLY A 29 6.74 -0.39 15.94
N ALA A 30 6.93 -0.72 14.66
CA ALA A 30 8.09 -0.31 13.89
C ALA A 30 7.91 1.12 13.38
N LEU A 31 8.88 1.99 13.68
CA LEU A 31 8.91 3.34 13.13
C LEU A 31 9.35 3.30 11.65
N TRP A 32 8.78 4.20 10.85
CA TRP A 32 9.24 4.41 9.48
C TRP A 32 10.70 4.83 9.45
N ASP A 33 11.56 3.95 8.94
CA ASP A 33 12.95 4.27 8.64
C ASP A 33 13.08 4.70 7.17
N ALA A 34 12.99 6.01 6.93
CA ALA A 34 13.17 6.59 5.61
C ALA A 34 14.61 6.44 5.06
N LYS A 35 15.56 5.98 5.89
CA LYS A 35 16.97 5.82 5.54
C LYS A 35 17.28 4.45 4.95
N THR A 36 16.38 3.47 5.07
CA THR A 36 16.56 2.16 4.43
C THR A 36 16.14 2.24 2.95
N ALA A 37 16.97 2.90 2.14
CA ALA A 37 16.96 2.84 0.69
C ALA A 37 18.32 2.33 0.19
#